data_AF-A0A0K8W0X0-F1
#
_entry.id   AF-A0A0K8W0X0-F1
#
_cell.length_a   1.000
_cell.length_b   1.000
_cell.length_c   1.000
_cell.angle_alpha   90.00
_cell.angle_beta   90.00
_cell.angle_gamma   90.00
#
_symmetry.space_group_name_H-M   'P 1'
#
loop_
_entity.id
_entity.type
_entity.pdbx_description
1 polymer ?
#
loop_
_entity_poly.entity_id
_entity_poly.type
_entity_poly.pdbx_seq_one_letter_code
_entity_poly.pdbx_strand_id
1 'polypeptide(L)'
;MFPIEKHLSILIKETNIDICYIFLGVGYGQVFATAIVSTYYATLMAITLRYLIESCYSTLPWSYCREEWGDACINSKVNKSNIFTNETTVKTASAEFYFTKVILREKNSIDDGIGYPSWSLALTLAVSWVVITAILIKGIKSSGKASYVLALFPYVVLFILLIRSLTLPGAFNGVLYFLKPQWNKLLNPQVWYAAITQVFFSLAICFGNIIMYASYNRFRHNIKRDCTIVTTLDTFTSLFSGIIIFGILGNLAHESNTTDIQNVVKSNTGLAFISYPDAISKFEFLPQLFSVLFFLMLFVLGIGSNVGMASCVMTVLKDKFTNTKNWVIAVSIAIVCYVIGLIYVTPGGQYILNFMDFFGASFIALVLAIFELIAVGWIYGVKNLCQDVYFMLGIKTSIYYRICWGVVTPVFMAAVLIYTLWNYTPLQYNGYTYQTGLYVLGWCISGFGIGQLLIWGVGAVWNCSDGTICERIKKSFKPQKNWGPLDPATLKEYQLFKTEERTNEMFKKTRLCHKIYDNIFG
;
A
#
# COMPACT_ATOMS: atom_id res chain seq x y z
N MET A 1 -10.30 34.38 -16.84
CA MET A 1 -9.73 33.02 -16.70
C MET A 1 -9.63 32.74 -15.20
N PHE A 2 -10.72 32.21 -14.64
CA PHE A 2 -11.00 32.22 -13.19
C PHE A 2 -10.16 31.20 -12.41
N PRO A 3 -9.84 31.46 -11.13
CA PRO A 3 -8.94 30.63 -10.34
C PRO A 3 -9.66 29.40 -9.78
N ILE A 4 -9.60 28.28 -10.51
CA ILE A 4 -10.17 26.98 -10.12
C ILE A 4 -9.22 26.19 -9.17
N GLU A 5 -8.07 26.74 -8.80
CA GLU A 5 -7.01 25.99 -8.07
C GLU A 5 -7.06 26.07 -6.53
N LYS A 6 -8.12 26.62 -5.90
CA LYS A 6 -8.10 26.95 -4.46
C LYS A 6 -8.70 25.94 -3.46
N HIS A 7 -9.31 24.83 -3.89
CA HIS A 7 -10.11 23.98 -2.98
C HIS A 7 -10.01 22.48 -3.30
N LEU A 8 -8.96 21.75 -2.85
CA LEU A 8 -8.80 20.33 -3.26
C LEU A 8 -8.49 19.28 -2.18
N SER A 9 -7.79 19.56 -1.07
CA SER A 9 -7.88 18.69 0.13
C SER A 9 -9.21 18.87 0.87
N ILE A 10 -9.86 19.99 0.59
CA ILE A 10 -11.26 20.24 0.81
C ILE A 10 -12.05 19.01 0.34
N LEU A 11 -11.67 18.21 -0.65
CA LEU A 11 -12.45 17.02 -0.98
C LEU A 11 -12.25 15.80 -0.06
N ILE A 12 -11.08 15.51 0.51
CA ILE A 12 -10.91 14.40 1.51
C ILE A 12 -11.46 14.85 2.86
N LYS A 13 -11.30 16.14 3.15
CA LYS A 13 -11.79 16.79 4.35
C LYS A 13 -13.29 17.01 4.27
N GLU A 14 -13.86 17.55 3.19
CA GLU A 14 -15.31 17.73 2.91
C GLU A 14 -16.02 16.42 2.64
N THR A 15 -15.45 15.43 1.93
CA THR A 15 -16.16 14.12 1.86
C THR A 15 -16.39 13.54 3.26
N ASN A 16 -15.41 13.59 4.17
CA ASN A 16 -15.63 13.13 5.53
C ASN A 16 -16.38 14.16 6.42
N ILE A 17 -16.09 15.47 6.33
CA ILE A 17 -16.72 16.56 7.10
C ILE A 17 -18.20 16.69 6.76
N ASP A 18 -18.52 16.66 5.48
CA ASP A 18 -19.86 16.93 4.98
C ASP A 18 -20.74 15.67 5.02
N ILE A 19 -20.16 14.46 4.92
CA ILE A 19 -20.89 13.22 5.22
C ILE A 19 -21.21 13.14 6.72
N CYS A 20 -20.21 13.33 7.59
CA CYS A 20 -20.38 13.26 9.04
C CYS A 20 -19.14 13.78 9.80
N TYR A 21 -19.29 14.88 10.55
CA TYR A 21 -18.19 15.57 11.24
C TYR A 21 -17.39 14.66 12.21
N ILE A 22 -18.01 13.61 12.75
CA ILE A 22 -17.35 12.62 13.63
C ILE A 22 -16.28 11.77 12.88
N PHE A 23 -16.44 11.51 11.59
CA PHE A 23 -15.50 10.68 10.83
C PHE A 23 -14.36 11.47 10.18
N LEU A 24 -14.26 12.76 10.46
CA LEU A 24 -13.09 13.57 10.09
C LEU A 24 -11.77 12.94 10.57
N GLY A 25 -11.81 12.30 11.74
CA GLY A 25 -10.65 11.60 12.30
C GLY A 25 -10.19 10.38 11.49
N VAL A 26 -11.07 9.75 10.70
CA VAL A 26 -10.69 8.66 9.78
C VAL A 26 -9.71 9.18 8.73
N GLY A 27 -10.05 10.27 8.04
CA GLY A 27 -9.18 10.85 7.02
C GLY A 27 -7.82 11.29 7.59
N TYR A 28 -7.80 11.90 8.77
CA TYR A 28 -6.54 12.29 9.43
C TYR A 28 -5.69 11.08 9.83
N GLY A 29 -6.30 10.03 10.38
CA GLY A 29 -5.60 8.79 10.71
C GLY A 29 -5.06 8.07 9.47
N GLN A 30 -5.82 8.06 8.37
CA GLN A 30 -5.37 7.49 7.08
C GLN A 30 -4.18 8.27 6.50
N VAL A 31 -4.23 9.60 6.50
CA VAL A 31 -3.11 10.44 6.03
C VAL A 31 -1.87 10.24 6.90
N PHE A 32 -2.04 10.08 8.22
CA PHE A 32 -0.96 9.76 9.13
C PHE A 32 -0.30 8.42 8.79
N ALA A 33 -1.10 7.36 8.60
CA ALA A 33 -0.60 6.06 8.17
C ALA A 33 0.12 6.16 6.82
N THR A 34 -0.49 6.81 5.82
CA THR A 34 0.10 7.03 4.49
C THR A 34 1.43 7.80 4.54
N ALA A 35 1.55 8.79 5.43
CA ALA A 35 2.80 9.51 5.62
C ALA A 35 3.90 8.60 6.19
N ILE A 36 3.58 7.72 7.14
CA ILE A 36 4.52 6.71 7.65
C ILE A 36 4.93 5.76 6.52
N VAL A 37 3.99 5.20 5.77
CA VAL A 37 4.27 4.30 4.64
C VAL A 37 5.21 4.96 3.64
N SER A 38 4.95 6.21 3.28
CA SER A 38 5.78 6.94 2.32
C SER A 38 7.25 7.04 2.75
N THR A 39 7.55 7.06 4.06
CA THR A 39 8.93 7.13 4.56
C THR A 39 9.70 5.81 4.38
N TYR A 40 9.17 4.67 4.83
CA TYR A 40 9.87 3.39 4.71
C TYR A 40 9.72 2.76 3.32
N TYR A 41 8.70 3.12 2.55
CA TYR A 41 8.60 2.68 1.17
C TYR A 41 9.70 3.33 0.31
N ALA A 42 10.11 4.55 0.63
CA ALA A 42 11.25 5.21 -0.02
C ALA A 42 12.59 4.47 0.19
N THR A 43 12.76 3.73 1.29
CA THR A 43 13.98 2.94 1.48
C THR A 43 14.03 1.68 0.64
N LEU A 44 12.89 1.06 0.30
CA LEU A 44 12.85 0.00 -0.71
C LEU A 44 13.33 0.53 -2.08
N MET A 45 12.96 1.76 -2.41
CA MET A 45 13.42 2.42 -3.65
C MET A 45 14.92 2.72 -3.60
N ALA A 46 15.45 3.14 -2.44
CA ALA A 46 16.87 3.38 -2.23
C ALA A 46 17.72 2.11 -2.41
N ILE A 47 17.25 0.98 -1.87
CA ILE A 47 17.88 -0.34 -2.06
C ILE A 47 17.81 -0.73 -3.54
N THR A 48 16.65 -0.59 -4.16
CA THR A 48 16.46 -0.91 -5.58
C THR A 48 17.37 -0.09 -6.49
N LEU A 49 17.48 1.21 -6.24
CA LEU A 49 18.37 2.10 -6.99
C LEU A 49 19.84 1.72 -6.78
N ARG A 50 20.22 1.28 -5.58
CA ARG A 50 21.57 0.78 -5.29
C ARG A 50 21.89 -0.45 -6.15
N TYR A 51 21.00 -1.43 -6.18
CA TYR A 51 21.13 -2.62 -7.04
C TYR A 51 21.12 -2.27 -8.53
N LEU A 52 20.31 -1.29 -8.96
CA LEU A 52 20.28 -0.81 -10.34
C LEU A 52 21.65 -0.25 -10.77
N ILE A 53 22.26 0.60 -9.94
CA ILE A 53 23.60 1.15 -10.21
C ILE A 53 24.64 0.02 -10.28
N GLU A 54 24.55 -0.94 -9.36
CA GLU A 54 25.48 -2.07 -9.29
C GLU A 54 25.27 -3.12 -10.39
N SER A 55 24.12 -3.12 -11.05
CA SER A 55 23.84 -3.97 -12.21
C SER A 55 24.68 -3.59 -13.44
N CYS A 56 25.26 -2.39 -13.45
CA CYS A 56 26.11 -1.91 -14.55
C CYS A 56 27.57 -2.37 -14.47
N TYR A 57 27.96 -3.09 -13.40
CA TYR A 57 29.31 -3.66 -13.31
C TYR A 57 29.50 -4.81 -14.30
N SER A 58 30.74 -5.01 -14.75
CA SER A 58 31.11 -6.10 -15.67
C SER A 58 30.77 -7.49 -15.10
N THR A 59 30.92 -7.65 -13.80
CA THR A 59 30.48 -8.82 -13.04
C THR A 59 29.48 -8.38 -11.98
N LEU A 60 28.37 -9.10 -11.86
CA LEU A 60 27.34 -8.76 -10.87
C LEU A 60 27.91 -8.97 -9.46
N PRO A 61 27.89 -7.96 -8.57
CA PRO A 61 28.56 -8.04 -7.26
C PRO A 61 28.04 -9.13 -6.32
N TRP A 62 26.80 -9.57 -6.53
CA TRP A 62 26.16 -10.65 -5.77
C TRP A 62 26.36 -12.05 -6.39
N SER A 63 27.09 -12.14 -7.52
CA SER A 63 27.27 -13.41 -8.26
C SER A 63 28.42 -14.29 -7.73
N TYR A 64 29.29 -13.74 -6.88
CA TYR A 64 30.46 -14.42 -6.33
C TYR A 64 30.59 -14.18 -4.82
N CYS A 65 31.23 -15.13 -4.14
CA CYS A 65 31.59 -15.07 -2.73
C CYS A 65 32.83 -14.22 -2.54
N ARG A 66 32.80 -13.36 -1.53
CA ARG A 66 33.98 -12.63 -1.09
C ARG A 66 34.76 -13.46 -0.08
N GLU A 67 36.08 -13.23 0.00
CA GLU A 67 36.97 -13.92 0.94
C GLU A 67 36.51 -13.77 2.40
N GLU A 68 35.94 -12.61 2.75
CA GLU A 68 35.38 -12.30 4.07
C GLU A 68 34.20 -13.20 4.50
N TRP A 69 33.54 -13.91 3.57
CA TRP A 69 32.40 -14.77 3.88
C TRP A 69 32.78 -16.23 4.12
N GLY A 70 34.03 -16.61 3.83
CA GLY A 70 34.57 -17.95 4.07
C GLY A 70 33.79 -19.08 3.40
N ASP A 71 33.95 -20.29 3.93
CA ASP A 71 33.41 -21.54 3.37
C ASP A 71 31.89 -21.69 3.49
N ALA A 72 31.23 -20.80 4.23
CA ALA A 72 29.78 -20.78 4.37
C ALA A 72 29.06 -20.25 3.11
N CYS A 73 29.79 -19.61 2.18
CA CYS A 73 29.22 -19.00 0.99
C CYS A 73 29.30 -19.90 -0.25
N ILE A 74 28.22 -19.91 -1.05
CA ILE A 74 28.19 -20.53 -2.38
C ILE A 74 28.06 -19.45 -3.46
N ASN A 75 28.94 -19.53 -4.47
CA ASN A 75 28.89 -18.67 -5.65
C ASN A 75 27.59 -18.87 -6.44
N SER A 76 26.79 -17.82 -6.59
CA SER A 76 25.58 -17.85 -7.42
C SER A 76 25.88 -18.15 -8.90
N LYS A 77 27.04 -17.78 -9.43
CA LYS A 77 27.41 -17.99 -10.85
C LYS A 77 27.83 -19.42 -11.21
N VAL A 78 28.24 -20.25 -10.24
CA VAL A 78 28.91 -21.53 -10.55
C VAL A 78 27.91 -22.61 -10.95
N ASN A 79 28.10 -23.13 -12.16
CA ASN A 79 27.40 -24.29 -12.72
C ASN A 79 28.09 -25.59 -12.29
N LYS A 80 27.31 -26.55 -11.79
CA LYS A 80 27.61 -27.99 -11.63
C LYS A 80 29.07 -28.39 -11.35
N SER A 81 29.41 -28.56 -10.07
CA SER A 81 30.20 -29.67 -9.48
C SER A 81 30.81 -29.23 -8.14
N ASN A 82 30.79 -30.13 -7.14
CA ASN A 82 31.32 -30.01 -5.77
C ASN A 82 30.33 -29.66 -4.63
N ILE A 83 29.05 -30.03 -4.76
CA ILE A 83 28.12 -30.10 -3.60
C ILE A 83 28.00 -31.56 -3.08
N PHE A 84 29.12 -32.27 -3.02
CA PHE A 84 29.25 -33.44 -2.15
C PHE A 84 30.45 -33.21 -1.25
N THR A 85 30.22 -32.42 -0.21
CA THR A 85 31.05 -32.41 0.99
C THR A 85 30.13 -32.78 2.14
N ASN A 86 30.47 -33.88 2.83
CA ASN A 86 29.79 -34.40 4.01
C ASN A 86 30.00 -33.45 5.19
N GLU A 87 29.40 -32.26 5.14
CA GLU A 87 29.44 -31.31 6.24
C GLU A 87 28.03 -30.81 6.57
N THR A 88 27.71 -30.84 7.86
CA THR A 88 26.48 -30.35 8.48
C THR A 88 26.33 -28.82 8.45
N THR A 89 27.16 -28.11 7.67
CA THR A 89 27.17 -26.65 7.55
C THR A 89 26.19 -26.21 6.48
N VAL A 90 25.12 -25.52 6.89
CA VAL A 90 24.14 -24.91 5.99
C VAL A 90 24.83 -23.81 5.18
N LYS A 91 25.12 -24.09 3.91
CA LYS A 91 25.73 -23.12 3.00
C LYS A 91 24.70 -22.13 2.46
N THR A 92 25.09 -20.87 2.33
CA THR A 92 24.22 -19.75 1.94
C THR A 92 24.69 -19.12 0.63
N ALA A 93 23.77 -18.68 -0.23
CA ALA A 93 24.11 -18.09 -1.53
C ALA A 93 24.81 -16.73 -1.39
N SER A 94 25.72 -16.42 -2.31
CA SER A 94 26.43 -15.13 -2.33
C SER A 94 25.48 -13.93 -2.39
N ALA A 95 24.33 -14.07 -3.06
CA ALA A 95 23.30 -13.02 -3.11
C ALA A 95 22.68 -12.68 -1.74
N GLU A 96 22.53 -13.67 -0.86
CA GLU A 96 21.98 -13.48 0.48
C GLU A 96 22.99 -12.78 1.39
N PHE A 97 24.26 -13.19 1.34
CA PHE A 97 25.33 -12.48 2.04
C PHE A 97 25.50 -11.05 1.52
N TYR A 98 25.40 -10.85 0.21
CA TYR A 98 25.46 -9.53 -0.37
C TYR A 98 24.35 -8.62 0.17
N PHE A 99 23.11 -9.08 0.19
CA PHE A 99 21.99 -8.29 0.70
C PHE A 99 22.13 -8.00 2.21
N THR A 100 22.37 -9.03 3.02
CA THR A 100 22.39 -8.91 4.49
C THR A 100 23.65 -8.22 5.00
N LYS A 101 24.85 -8.58 4.50
CA LYS A 101 26.13 -8.08 5.01
C LYS A 101 26.61 -6.81 4.33
N VAL A 102 26.38 -6.64 3.02
CA VAL A 102 26.93 -5.49 2.26
C VAL A 102 25.92 -4.36 2.16
N ILE A 103 24.71 -4.66 1.71
CA ILE A 103 23.68 -3.66 1.43
C ILE A 103 23.06 -3.17 2.75
N LEU A 104 22.44 -4.08 3.50
CA LEU A 104 21.76 -3.74 4.75
C LEU A 104 22.73 -3.56 5.92
N ARG A 105 23.83 -4.33 5.92
CA ARG A 105 24.71 -4.49 7.09
C ARG A 105 23.91 -4.89 8.33
N GLU A 106 22.99 -5.83 8.14
CA GLU A 106 21.96 -6.21 9.09
C GLU A 106 22.56 -6.71 10.40
N LYS A 107 22.02 -6.21 11.52
CA LYS A 107 22.33 -6.70 12.86
C LYS A 107 21.49 -7.93 13.21
N ASN A 108 21.98 -8.76 14.13
CA ASN A 108 21.21 -9.91 14.65
C ASN A 108 20.15 -9.49 15.69
N SER A 109 20.38 -8.38 16.40
CA SER A 109 19.44 -7.77 17.33
C SER A 109 19.58 -6.25 17.32
N ILE A 110 18.61 -5.55 17.90
CA ILE A 110 18.62 -4.08 18.05
C ILE A 110 18.83 -3.64 19.51
N ASP A 111 19.22 -4.57 20.40
CA ASP A 111 19.39 -4.31 21.83
C ASP A 111 20.52 -3.32 22.12
N ASP A 112 21.55 -3.30 21.28
CA ASP A 112 22.68 -2.36 21.33
C ASP A 112 22.45 -1.09 20.48
N GLY A 113 21.21 -0.89 20.02
CA GLY A 113 20.79 0.21 19.17
C GLY A 113 20.84 -0.09 17.67
N ILE A 114 20.31 0.83 16.85
CA ILE A 114 20.09 0.63 15.41
C ILE A 114 21.34 0.84 14.54
N GLY A 115 22.39 1.46 15.09
CA GLY A 115 23.60 1.84 14.35
C GLY A 115 23.44 3.09 13.49
N TYR A 116 24.46 3.41 12.69
CA TYR A 116 24.50 4.61 11.86
C TYR A 116 23.99 4.37 10.44
N PRO A 117 23.35 5.37 9.79
CA PRO A 117 22.90 5.24 8.40
C PRO A 117 24.05 4.90 7.44
N SER A 118 23.82 3.94 6.55
CA SER A 118 24.76 3.66 5.47
C SER A 118 24.82 4.84 4.51
N TRP A 119 26.00 5.44 4.31
CA TRP A 119 26.15 6.62 3.44
C TRP A 119 25.67 6.34 2.01
N SER A 120 25.89 5.12 1.52
CA SER A 120 25.52 4.74 0.14
C SER A 120 24.00 4.66 -0.01
N LEU A 121 23.31 4.06 0.97
CA LEU A 121 21.84 4.00 0.97
C LEU A 121 21.22 5.37 1.26
N ALA A 122 21.85 6.19 2.11
CA ALA A 122 21.42 7.57 2.32
C ALA A 122 21.48 8.38 1.01
N LEU A 123 22.55 8.21 0.22
CA LEU A 123 22.65 8.87 -1.09
C LEU A 123 21.56 8.38 -2.07
N THR A 124 21.33 7.07 -2.19
CA THR A 124 20.29 6.55 -3.10
C THR A 124 18.87 6.89 -2.62
N LEU A 125 18.67 7.02 -1.30
CA LEU A 125 17.42 7.54 -0.72
C LEU A 125 17.21 9.02 -1.09
N ALA A 126 18.26 9.85 -1.01
CA ALA A 126 18.20 11.24 -1.43
C ALA A 126 17.83 11.36 -2.92
N VAL A 127 18.48 10.58 -3.78
CA VAL A 127 18.18 10.54 -5.22
C VAL A 127 16.72 10.10 -5.46
N SER A 128 16.24 9.09 -4.75
CA SER A 128 14.84 8.64 -4.84
C SER A 128 13.85 9.78 -4.52
N TRP A 129 14.09 10.54 -3.45
CA TRP A 129 13.28 11.71 -3.09
C TRP A 129 13.39 12.86 -4.09
N VAL A 130 14.56 13.06 -4.71
CA VAL A 130 14.73 14.04 -5.79
C VAL A 130 13.85 13.66 -7.00
N VAL A 131 13.83 12.38 -7.40
CA VAL A 131 12.98 11.91 -8.51
C VAL A 131 11.49 12.06 -8.17
N ILE A 132 11.07 11.67 -6.97
CA ILE A 132 9.68 11.88 -6.49
C ILE A 132 9.32 13.37 -6.55
N THR A 133 10.20 14.24 -6.05
CA THR A 133 9.99 15.70 -6.06
C THR A 133 9.86 16.25 -7.48
N ALA A 134 10.71 15.78 -8.40
CA ALA A 134 10.66 16.19 -9.81
C ALA A 134 9.31 15.82 -10.45
N ILE A 135 8.79 14.63 -10.15
CA ILE A 135 7.46 14.19 -10.63
C ILE A 135 6.34 15.05 -10.03
N LEU A 136 6.46 15.41 -8.75
CA LEU A 136 5.48 16.21 -8.01
C LEU A 136 5.63 17.73 -8.16
N ILE A 137 6.58 18.22 -8.95
CA ILE A 137 6.96 19.64 -8.95
C ILE A 137 5.81 20.59 -9.32
N LYS A 138 4.87 20.14 -10.18
CA LYS A 138 3.62 20.85 -10.51
C LYS A 138 2.37 20.20 -9.89
N GLY A 139 2.54 19.38 -8.86
CA GLY A 139 1.48 18.56 -8.28
C GLY A 139 0.94 17.53 -9.26
N ILE A 140 -0.37 17.26 -9.16
CA ILE A 140 -1.03 16.15 -9.88
C ILE A 140 -1.03 16.33 -11.40
N LYS A 141 -0.93 17.56 -11.92
CA LYS A 141 -0.77 17.80 -13.37
C LYS A 141 0.54 17.22 -13.93
N SER A 142 1.62 17.22 -13.15
CA SER A 142 2.91 16.63 -13.53
C SER A 142 2.92 15.12 -13.25
N SER A 143 2.45 14.71 -12.08
CA SER A 143 2.30 13.30 -11.71
C SER A 143 1.46 12.52 -12.74
N GLY A 144 0.33 13.07 -13.18
CA GLY A 144 -0.54 12.46 -14.20
C GLY A 144 0.07 12.37 -15.60
N LYS A 145 1.16 13.10 -15.89
CA LYS A 145 1.94 12.90 -17.12
C LYS A 145 3.03 11.86 -16.93
N ALA A 146 3.68 11.84 -15.76
CA ALA A 146 4.66 10.82 -15.42
C ALA A 146 4.02 9.42 -15.34
N SER A 147 2.75 9.33 -14.90
CA SER A 147 2.02 8.07 -14.76
C SER A 147 1.94 7.25 -16.04
N TYR A 148 1.95 7.87 -17.24
CA TYR A 148 2.00 7.12 -18.50
C TYR A 148 3.25 6.24 -18.60
N VAL A 149 4.42 6.77 -18.21
CA VAL A 149 5.66 6.00 -18.20
C VAL A 149 5.68 5.04 -17.01
N LEU A 150 5.31 5.53 -15.82
CA LEU A 150 5.35 4.73 -14.59
C LEU A 150 4.44 3.50 -14.65
N ALA A 151 3.29 3.62 -15.32
CA ALA A 151 2.35 2.52 -15.47
C ALA A 151 2.71 1.56 -16.62
N LEU A 152 3.16 2.07 -17.78
CA LEU A 152 3.38 1.24 -18.97
C LEU A 152 4.73 0.52 -18.98
N PHE A 153 5.79 1.17 -18.49
CA PHE A 153 7.14 0.62 -18.53
C PHE A 153 7.27 -0.75 -17.83
N PRO A 154 6.68 -0.97 -16.64
CA PRO A 154 6.71 -2.28 -16.00
C PRO A 154 6.13 -3.41 -16.85
N TYR A 155 5.06 -3.17 -17.62
CA TYR A 155 4.49 -4.20 -18.49
C TYR A 155 5.43 -4.59 -19.64
N VAL A 156 6.19 -3.63 -20.17
CA VAL A 156 7.23 -3.92 -21.18
C VAL A 156 8.28 -4.85 -20.60
N VAL A 157 8.75 -4.57 -19.38
CA VAL A 157 9.73 -5.43 -18.70
C VAL A 157 9.15 -6.79 -18.35
N LEU A 158 7.92 -6.85 -17.82
CA LEU A 158 7.24 -8.11 -17.53
C LEU A 158 7.09 -8.98 -18.78
N PHE A 159 6.80 -8.38 -19.94
CA PHE A 159 6.73 -9.13 -21.20
C PHE A 159 8.09 -9.71 -21.62
N ILE A 160 9.18 -8.94 -21.47
CA ILE A 160 10.56 -9.43 -21.73
C ILE A 160 10.92 -10.56 -20.76
N LEU A 161 10.62 -10.41 -19.47
CA LEU A 161 10.87 -11.43 -18.45
C LEU A 161 10.01 -12.67 -18.64
N LEU A 162 8.79 -12.53 -19.17
CA LEU A 162 7.95 -13.66 -19.54
C LEU A 162 8.62 -14.49 -20.65
N ILE A 163 9.04 -13.86 -21.75
CA ILE A 163 9.73 -14.56 -22.84
C ILE A 163 10.94 -15.30 -22.27
N ARG A 164 11.74 -14.64 -21.44
CA ARG A 164 12.88 -15.29 -20.79
C ARG A 164 12.45 -16.46 -19.92
N SER A 165 11.47 -16.27 -19.04
CA SER A 165 10.95 -17.31 -18.15
C SER A 165 10.46 -18.55 -18.91
N LEU A 166 9.81 -18.36 -20.06
CA LEU A 166 9.30 -19.48 -20.88
C LEU A 166 10.43 -20.26 -21.56
N THR A 167 11.60 -19.66 -21.76
CA THR A 167 12.78 -20.32 -22.36
C THR A 167 13.67 -21.05 -21.35
N LEU A 168 13.45 -20.86 -20.04
CA LEU A 168 14.33 -21.42 -19.01
C LEU A 168 13.98 -22.88 -18.66
N PRO A 169 14.97 -23.76 -18.49
CA PRO A 169 14.73 -25.13 -18.03
C PRO A 169 14.19 -25.12 -16.59
N GLY A 170 13.24 -26.01 -16.28
CA GLY A 170 12.62 -26.10 -14.96
C GLY A 170 11.56 -25.03 -14.64
N ALA A 171 11.34 -24.05 -15.52
CA ALA A 171 10.38 -22.97 -15.27
C ALA A 171 8.94 -23.48 -15.07
N PHE A 172 8.54 -24.51 -15.81
CA PHE A 172 7.21 -25.11 -15.68
C PHE A 172 6.95 -25.67 -14.27
N ASN A 173 7.96 -26.26 -13.61
CA ASN A 173 7.82 -26.76 -12.24
C ASN A 173 7.54 -25.61 -11.26
N GLY A 174 8.19 -24.46 -11.49
CA GLY A 174 7.94 -23.22 -10.79
C GLY A 174 6.50 -22.72 -10.92
N VAL A 175 6.01 -22.61 -12.16
CA VAL A 175 4.63 -22.19 -12.43
C VAL A 175 3.62 -23.18 -11.84
N LEU A 176 3.89 -24.49 -11.95
CA LEU A 176 3.03 -25.52 -11.36
C LEU A 176 2.99 -25.39 -9.84
N TYR A 177 4.12 -25.14 -9.19
CA TYR A 177 4.19 -24.90 -7.74
C TYR A 177 3.32 -23.69 -7.33
N PHE A 178 3.37 -22.60 -8.10
CA PHE A 178 2.57 -21.40 -7.83
C PHE A 178 1.06 -21.64 -7.95
N LEU A 179 0.63 -22.39 -8.98
CA LEU A 179 -0.79 -22.58 -9.29
C LEU A 179 -1.41 -23.80 -8.61
N LYS A 180 -0.60 -24.70 -8.03
CA LYS A 180 -1.10 -25.93 -7.40
C LYS A 180 -1.96 -25.61 -6.17
N PRO A 181 -3.26 -25.89 -6.19
CA PRO A 181 -4.15 -25.50 -5.09
C PRO A 181 -3.91 -26.37 -3.84
N GLN A 182 -3.87 -25.72 -2.68
CA GLN A 182 -3.82 -26.38 -1.37
C GLN A 182 -5.12 -26.10 -0.60
N TRP A 183 -6.19 -26.85 -0.91
CA TRP A 183 -7.54 -26.61 -0.37
C TRP A 183 -7.61 -26.57 1.17
N ASN A 184 -6.80 -27.39 1.85
CA ASN A 184 -6.74 -27.42 3.31
C ASN A 184 -6.29 -26.09 3.93
N LYS A 185 -5.54 -25.26 3.19
CA LYS A 185 -5.10 -23.94 3.68
C LYS A 185 -6.24 -22.93 3.76
N LEU A 186 -7.33 -23.10 3.00
CA LEU A 186 -8.51 -22.22 3.07
C LEU A 186 -9.23 -22.30 4.42
N LEU A 187 -9.03 -23.39 5.17
CA LEU A 187 -9.56 -23.56 6.52
C LEU A 187 -8.76 -22.78 7.57
N ASN A 188 -7.56 -22.29 7.23
CA ASN A 188 -6.74 -21.49 8.14
C ASN A 188 -7.12 -20.00 8.03
N PRO A 189 -7.69 -19.38 9.09
CA PRO A 189 -8.13 -17.99 9.00
C PRO A 189 -6.97 -16.98 8.82
N GLN A 190 -5.72 -17.35 9.16
CA GLN A 190 -4.54 -16.54 8.84
C GLN A 190 -4.36 -16.30 7.34
N VAL A 191 -4.76 -17.27 6.49
CA VAL A 191 -4.69 -17.13 5.03
C VAL A 191 -5.66 -16.04 4.55
N TRP A 192 -6.83 -15.93 5.18
CA TRP A 192 -7.81 -14.88 4.87
C TRP A 192 -7.35 -13.51 5.37
N TYR A 193 -6.77 -13.43 6.58
CA TYR A 193 -6.15 -12.21 7.07
C TYR A 193 -5.09 -11.70 6.07
N ALA A 194 -4.16 -12.57 5.66
CA ALA A 194 -3.11 -12.23 4.70
C ALA A 194 -3.67 -11.80 3.34
N ALA A 195 -4.72 -12.48 2.83
CA ALA A 195 -5.36 -12.12 1.56
C ALA A 195 -6.00 -10.73 1.63
N ILE A 196 -6.66 -10.40 2.73
CA ILE A 196 -7.30 -9.09 2.94
C ILE A 196 -6.26 -7.99 3.03
N THR A 197 -5.23 -8.17 3.87
CA THR A 197 -4.14 -7.19 3.98
C THR A 197 -3.45 -6.98 2.64
N GLN A 198 -3.26 -8.05 1.85
CA GLN A 198 -2.69 -7.95 0.51
C GLN A 198 -3.56 -7.08 -0.41
N VAL A 199 -4.89 -7.24 -0.39
CA VAL A 199 -5.80 -6.40 -1.20
C VAL A 199 -5.76 -4.93 -0.75
N PHE A 200 -5.66 -4.66 0.56
CA PHE A 200 -5.52 -3.28 1.07
C PHE A 200 -4.28 -2.59 0.52
N PHE A 201 -3.13 -3.28 0.60
CA PHE A 201 -1.86 -2.72 0.14
C PHE A 201 -1.74 -2.68 -1.38
N SER A 202 -2.25 -3.70 -2.10
CA SER A 202 -2.19 -3.76 -3.57
C SER A 202 -2.99 -2.63 -4.21
N LEU A 203 -4.24 -2.43 -3.77
CA LEU A 203 -5.10 -1.37 -4.30
C LEU A 203 -4.89 -0.03 -3.61
N ALA A 204 -4.11 0.04 -2.52
CA ALA A 204 -3.97 1.23 -1.66
C ALA A 204 -5.33 1.81 -1.21
N ILE A 205 -6.31 0.94 -0.96
CA ILE A 205 -7.63 1.33 -0.42
C ILE A 205 -7.51 1.68 1.06
N CYS A 206 -8.34 2.61 1.55
CA CYS A 206 -8.31 3.11 2.93
C CYS A 206 -7.00 3.80 3.36
N PHE A 207 -6.18 4.25 2.41
CA PHE A 207 -5.02 5.13 2.63
C PHE A 207 -5.29 6.58 2.19
N GLY A 208 -6.53 6.91 1.80
CA GLY A 208 -6.93 8.22 1.27
C GLY A 208 -6.45 8.53 -0.16
N ASN A 209 -5.51 7.76 -0.70
CA ASN A 209 -4.91 7.98 -2.03
C ASN A 209 -5.94 7.92 -3.17
N ILE A 210 -6.82 6.92 -3.17
CA ILE A 210 -7.85 6.77 -4.22
C ILE A 210 -8.91 7.87 -4.11
N ILE A 211 -9.32 8.21 -2.89
CA ILE A 211 -10.28 9.30 -2.65
C ILE A 211 -9.69 10.62 -3.18
N MET A 212 -8.42 10.87 -2.87
CA MET A 212 -7.67 12.00 -3.39
C MET A 212 -7.66 12.02 -4.91
N TYR A 213 -7.30 10.92 -5.60
CA TYR A 213 -7.30 10.92 -7.06
C TYR A 213 -8.70 11.07 -7.67
N ALA A 214 -9.71 10.41 -7.10
CA ALA A 214 -11.09 10.52 -7.55
C ALA A 214 -11.62 11.96 -7.45
N SER A 215 -11.11 12.75 -6.51
CA SER A 215 -11.49 14.15 -6.34
C SER A 215 -11.06 15.07 -7.49
N TYR A 216 -10.15 14.62 -8.36
CA TYR A 216 -9.73 15.35 -9.57
C TYR A 216 -10.57 14.98 -10.80
N ASN A 217 -11.46 13.98 -10.69
CA ASN A 217 -12.32 13.59 -11.79
C ASN A 217 -13.42 14.61 -12.03
N ARG A 218 -13.94 14.63 -13.27
CA ARG A 218 -15.16 15.39 -13.57
C ARG A 218 -16.34 14.75 -12.82
N PHE A 219 -17.29 15.55 -12.37
CA PHE A 219 -18.44 15.09 -11.57
C PHE A 219 -19.23 13.93 -12.20
N ARG A 220 -19.41 13.96 -13.53
CA ARG A 220 -20.14 12.96 -14.32
C ARG A 220 -19.23 11.89 -14.94
N HIS A 221 -17.96 11.80 -14.51
CA HIS A 221 -17.01 10.83 -15.06
C HIS A 221 -17.40 9.41 -14.66
N ASN A 222 -17.28 8.45 -15.59
CA ASN A 222 -17.71 7.07 -15.35
C ASN A 222 -16.73 6.31 -14.45
N ILE A 223 -16.85 6.55 -13.13
CA ILE A 223 -16.00 5.92 -12.12
C ILE A 223 -16.22 4.40 -12.03
N LYS A 224 -17.42 3.89 -12.39
CA LYS A 224 -17.69 2.44 -12.40
C LYS A 224 -16.74 1.71 -13.36
N ARG A 225 -16.56 2.24 -14.58
CA ARG A 225 -15.64 1.67 -15.57
C ARG A 225 -14.21 1.66 -15.03
N ASP A 226 -13.78 2.78 -14.46
CA ASP A 226 -12.41 2.94 -13.96
C ASP A 226 -12.14 2.00 -12.76
N CYS A 227 -13.08 1.88 -11.83
CA CYS A 227 -12.99 0.90 -10.74
C CYS A 227 -12.83 -0.52 -11.27
N THR A 228 -13.66 -0.95 -12.25
CA THR A 228 -13.55 -2.29 -12.85
C THR A 228 -12.21 -2.51 -13.53
N ILE A 229 -11.70 -1.51 -14.26
CA ILE A 229 -10.38 -1.60 -14.92
C ILE A 229 -9.27 -1.74 -13.88
N VAL A 230 -9.24 -0.86 -12.87
CA VAL A 230 -8.19 -0.85 -11.85
C VAL A 230 -8.16 -2.16 -11.07
N THR A 231 -9.31 -2.65 -10.57
CA THR A 231 -9.35 -3.90 -9.78
C THR A 231 -8.99 -5.12 -10.62
N THR A 232 -9.43 -5.16 -11.87
CA THR A 232 -9.14 -6.30 -12.76
C THR A 232 -7.68 -6.31 -13.18
N LEU A 233 -7.12 -5.15 -13.55
CA LEU A 233 -5.70 -5.04 -13.92
C LEU A 233 -4.78 -5.32 -12.74
N ASP A 234 -5.09 -4.83 -11.53
CA ASP A 234 -4.31 -5.14 -10.33
C ASP A 234 -4.22 -6.65 -10.08
N THR A 235 -5.36 -7.35 -10.13
CA THR A 235 -5.41 -8.81 -9.94
C THR A 235 -4.68 -9.54 -11.08
N PHE A 236 -4.93 -9.15 -12.32
CA PHE A 236 -4.29 -9.75 -13.49
C PHE A 236 -2.78 -9.58 -13.46
N THR A 237 -2.29 -8.39 -13.16
CA THR A 237 -0.85 -8.09 -13.09
C THR A 237 -0.18 -8.81 -11.94
N SER A 238 -0.85 -8.95 -10.79
CA SER A 238 -0.36 -9.74 -9.66
C SER A 238 -0.24 -11.23 -10.01
N LEU A 239 -1.25 -11.80 -10.68
CA LEU A 239 -1.20 -13.19 -11.14
C LEU A 239 -0.14 -13.40 -12.24
N PHE A 240 -0.08 -12.48 -13.19
CA PHE A 240 0.84 -12.52 -14.33
C PHE A 240 2.31 -12.39 -13.87
N SER A 241 2.58 -11.44 -12.97
CA SER A 241 3.91 -11.33 -12.33
C SER A 241 4.23 -12.58 -11.51
N GLY A 242 3.28 -13.13 -10.74
CA GLY A 242 3.45 -14.38 -10.03
C GLY A 242 3.90 -15.54 -10.93
N ILE A 243 3.26 -15.73 -12.10
CA ILE A 243 3.65 -16.76 -13.07
C ILE A 243 5.09 -16.55 -13.55
N ILE A 244 5.48 -15.32 -13.89
CA ILE A 244 6.84 -15.00 -14.34
C ILE A 244 7.87 -15.25 -13.23
N ILE A 245 7.56 -14.79 -12.02
CA ILE A 245 8.42 -14.91 -10.83
C ILE A 245 8.67 -16.36 -10.49
N PHE A 246 7.61 -17.14 -10.36
CA PHE A 246 7.75 -18.54 -10.03
C PHE A 246 8.35 -19.35 -11.19
N GLY A 247 8.16 -18.95 -12.44
CA GLY A 247 8.87 -19.54 -13.57
C GLY A 247 10.39 -19.35 -13.48
N ILE A 248 10.87 -18.14 -13.15
CA ILE A 248 12.29 -17.87 -12.93
C ILE A 248 12.82 -18.64 -11.70
N LEU A 249 12.05 -18.71 -10.62
CA LEU A 249 12.45 -19.46 -9.42
C LEU A 249 12.44 -20.98 -9.63
N GLY A 250 11.57 -21.50 -10.49
CA GLY A 250 11.59 -22.90 -10.92
C GLY A 250 12.89 -23.25 -11.65
N ASN A 251 13.40 -22.33 -12.47
CA ASN A 251 14.73 -22.46 -13.06
C ASN A 251 15.83 -22.40 -11.99
N LEU A 252 15.77 -21.47 -11.04
CA LEU A 252 16.73 -21.41 -9.94
C LEU A 252 16.77 -22.72 -9.14
N ALA A 253 15.61 -23.31 -8.82
CA ALA A 253 15.50 -24.59 -8.14
C ALA A 253 16.13 -25.72 -8.96
N HIS A 254 15.86 -25.76 -10.27
CA HIS A 254 16.45 -26.70 -11.21
C HIS A 254 17.99 -26.60 -11.26
N GLU A 255 18.54 -25.40 -11.38
CA GLU A 255 20.00 -25.17 -11.40
C GLU A 255 20.65 -25.42 -10.04
N SER A 256 19.92 -25.22 -8.94
CA SER A 256 20.36 -25.53 -7.58
C SER A 256 20.14 -27.01 -7.21
N ASN A 257 19.76 -27.88 -8.16
CA ASN A 257 19.46 -29.30 -7.93
C ASN A 257 18.51 -29.55 -6.75
N THR A 258 17.57 -28.63 -6.51
CA THR A 258 16.60 -28.74 -5.41
C THR A 258 15.22 -28.90 -6.00
N THR A 259 14.49 -29.93 -5.55
CA THR A 259 13.11 -30.18 -5.98
C THR A 259 12.08 -29.34 -5.21
N ASP A 260 12.48 -28.82 -4.05
CA ASP A 260 11.64 -27.97 -3.21
C ASP A 260 11.88 -26.48 -3.49
N ILE A 261 10.94 -25.87 -4.21
CA ILE A 261 10.98 -24.44 -4.54
C ILE A 261 10.88 -23.57 -3.28
N GLN A 262 10.35 -24.07 -2.15
CA GLN A 262 10.30 -23.30 -0.91
C GLN A 262 11.68 -22.90 -0.41
N ASN A 263 12.70 -23.72 -0.64
CA ASN A 263 14.07 -23.44 -0.19
C ASN A 263 14.72 -22.26 -0.93
N VAL A 264 14.25 -21.95 -2.14
CA VAL A 264 14.76 -20.83 -2.96
C VAL A 264 13.87 -19.59 -2.88
N VAL A 265 12.70 -19.69 -2.24
CA VAL A 265 11.77 -18.56 -2.03
C VAL A 265 12.09 -17.93 -0.68
N LYS A 266 12.82 -16.82 -0.68
CA LYS A 266 13.01 -16.00 0.52
C LYS A 266 11.80 -15.09 0.75
N SER A 267 11.31 -15.01 1.98
CA SER A 267 10.14 -14.19 2.33
C SER A 267 10.40 -12.68 2.22
N ASN A 268 9.33 -11.90 2.10
CA ASN A 268 9.33 -10.44 2.07
C ASN A 268 10.26 -9.85 0.99
N THR A 269 11.13 -8.93 1.37
CA THR A 269 12.11 -8.27 0.49
C THR A 269 13.17 -9.24 -0.05
N GLY A 270 13.37 -10.39 0.59
CA GLY A 270 14.31 -11.41 0.16
C GLY A 270 13.98 -12.02 -1.21
N LEU A 271 12.70 -12.03 -1.62
CA LEU A 271 12.34 -12.52 -2.94
C LEU A 271 12.99 -11.67 -4.05
N ALA A 272 12.89 -10.35 -3.91
CA ALA A 272 13.35 -9.37 -4.90
C ALA A 272 14.86 -9.09 -4.81
N PHE A 273 15.46 -9.12 -3.62
CA PHE A 273 16.87 -8.72 -3.42
C PHE A 273 17.84 -9.88 -3.15
N ILE A 274 17.34 -11.10 -2.95
CA ILE A 274 18.16 -12.31 -2.79
C ILE A 274 17.86 -13.31 -3.91
N SER A 275 16.62 -13.81 -3.95
CA SER A 275 16.25 -14.95 -4.81
C SER A 275 16.34 -14.59 -6.31
N TYR A 276 15.86 -13.40 -6.68
CA TYR A 276 15.94 -12.91 -8.05
C TYR A 276 17.36 -12.61 -8.52
N PRO A 277 18.17 -11.86 -7.77
CA PRO A 277 19.57 -11.62 -8.12
C PRO A 277 20.38 -12.91 -8.23
N ASP A 278 20.08 -13.90 -7.39
CA ASP A 278 20.65 -15.26 -7.48
C ASP A 278 20.26 -15.94 -8.80
N ALA A 279 18.96 -15.96 -9.14
CA ALA A 279 18.48 -16.52 -10.40
C ALA A 279 19.08 -15.83 -11.64
N ILE A 280 19.12 -14.49 -11.66
CA ILE A 280 19.68 -13.72 -12.78
C ILE A 280 21.18 -13.98 -12.93
N SER A 281 21.90 -14.18 -11.83
CA SER A 281 23.35 -14.48 -11.88
C SER A 281 23.67 -15.81 -12.56
N LYS A 282 22.68 -16.72 -12.65
CA LYS A 282 22.79 -18.01 -13.33
C LYS A 282 22.44 -17.93 -14.82
N PHE A 283 21.96 -16.80 -15.32
CA PHE A 283 21.68 -16.66 -16.75
C PHE A 283 22.98 -16.60 -17.57
N GLU A 284 23.10 -17.52 -18.53
CA GLU A 284 24.24 -17.55 -19.46
C GLU A 284 24.20 -16.40 -20.47
N PHE A 285 23.02 -15.88 -20.79
CA PHE A 285 22.82 -14.81 -21.77
C PHE A 285 22.49 -13.47 -21.10
N LEU A 286 23.43 -12.51 -21.19
CA LEU A 286 23.29 -11.11 -20.77
C LEU A 286 22.65 -10.89 -19.38
N PRO A 287 23.19 -11.50 -18.30
CA PRO A 287 22.61 -11.38 -16.95
C PRO A 287 22.52 -9.92 -16.46
N GLN A 288 23.46 -9.05 -16.87
CA GLN A 288 23.46 -7.63 -16.51
C GLN A 288 22.25 -6.89 -17.10
N LEU A 289 21.87 -7.18 -18.36
CA LEU A 289 20.72 -6.56 -18.99
C LEU A 289 19.42 -6.91 -18.26
N PHE A 290 19.24 -8.20 -17.92
CA PHE A 290 18.08 -8.66 -17.15
C PHE A 290 18.05 -8.05 -15.75
N SER A 291 19.21 -7.91 -15.10
CA SER A 291 19.32 -7.23 -13.81
C SER A 291 18.90 -5.76 -13.89
N VAL A 292 19.45 -5.01 -14.86
CA VAL A 292 19.09 -3.61 -15.09
C VAL A 292 17.60 -3.45 -15.34
N LEU A 293 17.02 -4.26 -16.23
CA LEU A 293 15.58 -4.21 -16.53
C LEU A 293 14.73 -4.52 -15.30
N PHE A 294 15.10 -5.55 -14.54
CA PHE A 294 14.38 -5.95 -13.33
C PHE A 294 14.40 -4.86 -12.26
N PHE A 295 15.59 -4.34 -11.90
CA PHE A 295 15.68 -3.30 -10.88
C PHE A 295 15.16 -1.95 -11.35
N LEU A 296 15.26 -1.63 -12.64
CA LEU A 296 14.62 -0.44 -13.19
C LEU A 296 13.09 -0.54 -13.13
N MET A 297 12.53 -1.71 -13.44
CA MET A 297 11.10 -1.97 -13.28
C MET A 297 10.66 -1.81 -11.81
N LEU A 298 11.38 -2.44 -10.87
CA LEU A 298 11.08 -2.29 -9.44
C LEU A 298 11.19 -0.84 -8.97
N PHE A 299 12.17 -0.09 -9.47
CA PHE A 299 12.34 1.31 -9.12
C PHE A 299 11.19 2.16 -9.66
N VAL A 300 10.79 1.95 -10.90
CA VAL A 300 9.65 2.63 -11.54
C VAL A 300 8.33 2.32 -10.82
N LEU A 301 8.07 1.06 -10.48
CA LEU A 301 6.91 0.65 -9.67
C LEU A 301 6.93 1.32 -8.29
N GLY A 302 8.09 1.33 -7.64
CA GLY A 302 8.29 1.97 -6.35
C GLY A 302 8.01 3.48 -6.39
N ILE A 303 8.58 4.18 -7.38
CA ILE A 303 8.33 5.60 -7.62
C ILE A 303 6.83 5.87 -7.81
N GLY A 304 6.14 5.07 -8.63
CA GLY A 304 4.72 5.23 -8.90
C GLY A 304 3.86 5.20 -7.63
N SER A 305 4.04 4.19 -6.78
CA SER A 305 3.32 4.06 -5.52
C SER A 305 3.63 5.20 -4.56
N ASN A 306 4.92 5.56 -4.40
CA ASN A 306 5.31 6.60 -3.45
C ASN A 306 4.88 8.00 -3.90
N VAL A 307 4.86 8.27 -5.21
CA VAL A 307 4.28 9.50 -5.79
C VAL A 307 2.79 9.62 -5.43
N GLY A 308 2.04 8.51 -5.42
CA GLY A 308 0.64 8.50 -4.97
C GLY A 308 0.48 8.86 -3.50
N MET A 309 1.27 8.23 -2.63
CA MET A 309 1.25 8.50 -1.18
C MET A 309 1.69 9.93 -0.85
N ALA A 310 2.80 10.39 -1.44
CA ALA A 310 3.29 11.75 -1.25
C ALA A 310 2.34 12.81 -1.84
N SER A 311 1.62 12.50 -2.92
CA SER A 311 0.56 13.37 -3.45
C SER A 311 -0.57 13.55 -2.44
N CYS A 312 -0.96 12.49 -1.71
CA CYS A 312 -1.99 12.56 -0.68
C CYS A 312 -1.58 13.54 0.44
N VAL A 313 -0.36 13.40 0.96
CA VAL A 313 0.19 14.33 1.97
C VAL A 313 0.33 15.75 1.42
N MET A 314 0.81 15.90 0.19
CA MET A 314 0.94 17.20 -0.48
C MET A 314 -0.40 17.91 -0.60
N THR A 315 -1.45 17.20 -1.00
CA THR A 315 -2.80 17.77 -1.12
C THR A 315 -3.26 18.31 0.23
N VAL A 316 -3.13 17.55 1.32
CA VAL A 316 -3.48 18.00 2.68
C VAL A 316 -2.69 19.22 3.13
N LEU A 317 -1.39 19.28 2.83
CA LEU A 317 -0.55 20.43 3.18
C LEU A 317 -0.87 21.67 2.33
N LYS A 318 -1.11 21.49 1.03
CA LYS A 318 -1.43 22.57 0.08
C LYS A 318 -2.68 23.32 0.49
N ASP A 319 -3.62 22.64 1.13
CA ASP A 319 -4.84 23.25 1.61
C ASP A 319 -4.71 24.04 2.90
N LYS A 320 -3.81 23.62 3.81
CA LYS A 320 -3.46 24.47 4.96
C LYS A 320 -2.66 25.68 4.51
N PHE A 321 -1.79 25.50 3.51
CA PHE A 321 -0.87 26.51 3.00
C PHE A 321 -1.22 26.93 1.57
N THR A 322 -2.44 27.47 1.37
CA THR A 322 -3.02 27.75 0.05
C THR A 322 -2.15 28.66 -0.84
N ASN A 323 -1.43 29.62 -0.24
CA ASN A 323 -0.57 30.56 -0.96
C ASN A 323 0.83 29.99 -1.33
N THR A 324 1.20 28.82 -0.81
CA THR A 324 2.53 28.24 -1.04
C THR A 324 2.60 27.50 -2.37
N LYS A 325 3.67 27.68 -3.15
CA LYS A 325 3.84 27.01 -4.45
C LYS A 325 4.00 25.49 -4.27
N ASN A 326 3.46 24.69 -5.19
CA ASN A 326 3.47 23.21 -5.09
C ASN A 326 4.89 22.63 -4.93
N TRP A 327 5.87 23.17 -5.66
CA TRP A 327 7.27 22.71 -5.58
C TRP A 327 7.88 22.91 -4.18
N VAL A 328 7.51 23.98 -3.45
CA VAL A 328 8.00 24.23 -2.09
C VAL A 328 7.47 23.16 -1.15
N ILE A 329 6.20 22.79 -1.29
CA ILE A 329 5.57 21.72 -0.50
C ILE A 329 6.22 20.38 -0.85
N ALA A 330 6.44 20.10 -2.13
CA ALA A 330 7.10 18.88 -2.60
C ALA A 330 8.49 18.70 -1.97
N VAL A 331 9.32 19.75 -2.06
CA VAL A 331 10.67 19.76 -1.48
C VAL A 331 10.61 19.63 0.05
N SER A 332 9.65 20.30 0.71
CA SER A 332 9.50 20.20 2.17
C SER A 332 9.15 18.79 2.62
N ILE A 333 8.20 18.13 1.93
CA ILE A 333 7.86 16.72 2.19
C ILE A 333 9.09 15.84 1.97
N ALA A 334 9.79 16.02 0.85
CA ALA A 334 10.97 15.23 0.52
C ALA A 334 12.08 15.37 1.58
N ILE A 335 12.36 16.57 2.08
CA ILE A 335 13.35 16.79 3.14
C ILE A 335 12.93 16.09 4.44
N VAL A 336 11.68 16.29 4.88
CA VAL A 336 11.18 15.68 6.13
C VAL A 336 11.20 14.15 6.03
N CYS A 337 10.66 13.60 4.95
CA CYS A 337 10.61 12.16 4.74
C CYS A 337 11.99 11.54 4.47
N TYR A 338 12.94 12.30 3.88
CA TYR A 338 14.34 11.87 3.78
C TYR A 338 14.98 11.74 5.16
N VAL A 339 14.86 12.76 6.01
CA VAL A 339 15.45 12.75 7.36
C VAL A 339 14.87 11.61 8.20
N ILE A 340 13.55 11.41 8.18
CA ILE A 340 12.92 10.26 8.86
C ILE A 340 13.38 8.94 8.22
N GLY A 341 13.44 8.90 6.88
CA GLY A 341 13.85 7.74 6.11
C GLY A 341 15.27 7.24 6.42
N LEU A 342 16.15 8.12 6.92
CA LEU A 342 17.50 7.74 7.34
C LEU A 342 17.52 6.65 8.42
N ILE A 343 16.48 6.57 9.25
CA ILE A 343 16.35 5.55 10.30
C ILE A 343 16.28 4.15 9.68
N TYR A 344 15.60 3.98 8.53
CA TYR A 344 15.42 2.65 7.91
C TYR A 344 16.61 2.22 7.04
N VAL A 345 17.60 3.08 6.79
CA VAL A 345 18.87 2.71 6.10
C VAL A 345 20.03 2.46 7.08
N THR A 346 19.72 2.28 8.36
CA THR A 346 20.67 1.82 9.39
C THR A 346 20.80 0.29 9.38
N PRO A 347 21.85 -0.29 9.98
CA PRO A 347 21.98 -1.72 10.25
C PRO A 347 20.75 -2.37 10.92
N GLY A 348 20.08 -1.65 11.83
CA GLY A 348 18.82 -2.08 12.46
C GLY A 348 17.56 -1.68 11.69
N GLY A 349 17.68 -1.12 10.49
CA GLY A 349 16.61 -0.46 9.76
C GLY A 349 15.45 -1.39 9.37
N GLN A 350 15.72 -2.67 9.07
CA GLN A 350 14.67 -3.64 8.75
C GLN A 350 13.76 -3.94 9.95
N TYR A 351 14.32 -4.01 11.17
CA TYR A 351 13.54 -4.17 12.39
C TYR A 351 12.60 -2.99 12.59
N ILE A 352 13.09 -1.77 12.37
CA ILE A 352 12.27 -0.56 12.49
C ILE A 352 11.22 -0.48 11.38
N LEU A 353 11.56 -0.90 10.16
CA LEU A 353 10.60 -0.98 9.04
C LEU A 353 9.47 -1.93 9.37
N ASN A 354 9.78 -3.17 9.77
CA ASN A 354 8.77 -4.17 10.17
C ASN A 354 7.88 -3.67 11.32
N PHE A 355 8.50 -3.00 12.29
CA PHE A 355 7.80 -2.38 13.42
C PHE A 355 6.83 -1.28 12.97
N MET A 356 7.28 -0.34 12.13
CA MET A 356 6.46 0.77 11.65
C MET A 356 5.39 0.32 10.64
N ASP A 357 5.67 -0.71 9.83
CA ASP A 357 4.69 -1.29 8.91
C ASP A 357 3.49 -1.90 9.66
N PHE A 358 3.75 -2.61 10.77
CA PHE A 358 2.67 -3.16 11.59
C PHE A 358 1.94 -2.07 12.40
N PHE A 359 2.66 -1.37 13.29
CA PHE A 359 2.05 -0.44 14.26
C PHE A 359 1.67 0.92 13.67
N GLY A 360 2.41 1.38 12.66
CA GLY A 360 2.25 2.71 12.06
C GLY A 360 1.41 2.75 10.78
N ALA A 361 1.14 1.61 10.16
CA ALA A 361 0.39 1.55 8.90
C ALA A 361 -0.70 0.47 8.90
N SER A 362 -0.30 -0.81 8.84
CA SER A 362 -1.21 -1.94 8.62
C SER A 362 -2.37 -1.99 9.63
N PHE A 363 -2.05 -1.94 10.93
CA PHE A 363 -3.06 -2.04 11.97
C PHE A 363 -3.99 -0.81 12.01
N ILE A 364 -3.42 0.39 11.85
CA ILE A 364 -4.20 1.64 11.79
C ILE A 364 -5.16 1.62 10.59
N ALA A 365 -4.65 1.29 9.40
CA ALA A 365 -5.44 1.23 8.17
C ALA A 365 -6.61 0.25 8.28
N LEU A 366 -6.36 -0.95 8.84
CA LEU A 366 -7.38 -1.97 9.07
C LEU A 366 -8.53 -1.47 9.95
N VAL A 367 -8.22 -0.85 11.10
CA VAL A 367 -9.22 -0.34 12.05
C VAL A 367 -9.99 0.83 11.43
N LEU A 368 -9.29 1.78 10.82
CA LEU A 368 -9.93 2.95 10.20
C LEU A 368 -10.79 2.57 8.98
N ALA A 369 -10.43 1.54 8.22
CA ALA A 369 -11.25 1.01 7.14
C ALA A 369 -12.61 0.50 7.62
N ILE A 370 -12.67 -0.18 8.77
CA ILE A 370 -13.94 -0.64 9.36
C ILE A 370 -14.82 0.56 9.72
N PHE A 371 -14.24 1.58 10.34
CA PHE A 371 -14.99 2.79 10.68
C PHE A 371 -15.46 3.55 9.44
N GLU A 372 -14.64 3.63 8.39
CA GLU A 372 -15.03 4.21 7.10
C GLU A 372 -16.24 3.48 6.48
N LEU A 373 -16.21 2.14 6.48
CA LEU A 373 -17.31 1.33 5.97
C LEU A 373 -18.60 1.49 6.78
N ILE A 374 -18.49 1.58 8.11
CA ILE A 374 -19.65 1.86 8.99
C ILE A 374 -20.18 3.28 8.74
N ALA A 375 -19.29 4.26 8.60
CA ALA A 375 -19.66 5.64 8.31
C ALA A 375 -20.45 5.75 7.00
N VAL A 376 -19.96 5.15 5.93
CA VAL A 376 -20.59 5.23 4.61
C VAL A 376 -21.82 4.30 4.51
N GLY A 377 -21.71 3.05 4.96
CA GLY A 377 -22.76 2.05 4.79
C GLY A 377 -23.96 2.21 5.72
N TRP A 378 -23.73 2.65 6.96
CA TRP A 378 -24.77 2.64 8.01
C TRP A 378 -25.14 4.03 8.52
N ILE A 379 -24.17 4.93 8.64
CA ILE A 379 -24.44 6.27 9.19
C ILE A 379 -24.92 7.21 8.07
N TYR A 380 -24.18 7.27 6.97
CA TYR A 380 -24.64 7.92 5.76
C TYR A 380 -25.75 7.13 5.08
N GLY A 381 -25.56 5.80 4.99
CA GLY A 381 -26.55 4.87 4.48
C GLY A 381 -26.29 4.48 3.02
N VAL A 382 -26.31 3.16 2.75
CA VAL A 382 -26.18 2.60 1.39
C VAL A 382 -27.21 3.19 0.45
N LYS A 383 -28.44 3.44 0.90
CA LYS A 383 -29.50 4.05 0.08
C LYS A 383 -29.10 5.44 -0.44
N ASN A 384 -28.56 6.29 0.44
CA ASN A 384 -28.09 7.63 0.08
C ASN A 384 -26.94 7.54 -0.91
N LEU A 385 -25.97 6.65 -0.66
CA LEU A 385 -24.86 6.41 -1.59
C LEU A 385 -25.35 5.97 -2.97
N CYS A 386 -26.32 5.06 -3.04
CA CYS A 386 -26.90 4.61 -4.30
C CYS A 386 -27.62 5.74 -5.06
N GLN A 387 -28.35 6.60 -4.34
CA GLN A 387 -28.97 7.79 -4.92
C GLN A 387 -27.93 8.78 -5.44
N ASP A 388 -26.81 8.96 -4.75
CA ASP A 388 -25.75 9.86 -5.21
C ASP A 388 -25.06 9.31 -6.45
N VAL A 389 -24.79 8.00 -6.49
CA VAL A 389 -24.25 7.33 -7.70
C VAL A 389 -25.22 7.44 -8.86
N TYR A 390 -26.52 7.28 -8.61
CA TYR A 390 -27.55 7.49 -9.63
C TYR A 390 -27.59 8.94 -10.10
N PHE A 391 -27.55 9.89 -9.17
CA PHE A 391 -27.50 11.30 -9.49
C PHE A 391 -26.25 11.65 -10.28
N MET A 392 -25.07 11.08 -9.99
CA MET A 392 -23.82 11.36 -10.69
C MET A 392 -23.77 10.71 -12.07
N LEU A 393 -24.12 9.42 -12.18
CA LEU A 393 -23.83 8.62 -13.39
C LEU A 393 -25.08 8.24 -14.19
N GLY A 394 -26.28 8.41 -13.64
CA GLY A 394 -27.52 7.86 -14.19
C GLY A 394 -27.62 6.34 -14.09
N ILE A 395 -26.74 5.69 -13.32
CA ILE A 395 -26.65 4.22 -13.22
C ILE A 395 -27.34 3.75 -11.93
N LYS A 396 -28.31 2.84 -12.04
CA LYS A 396 -28.87 2.13 -10.89
C LYS A 396 -27.87 1.09 -10.39
N THR A 397 -27.42 1.21 -9.14
CA THR A 397 -26.51 0.25 -8.49
C THR A 397 -27.21 -1.10 -8.29
N SER A 398 -26.54 -2.21 -8.61
CA SER A 398 -27.09 -3.55 -8.39
C SER A 398 -27.15 -3.91 -6.90
N ILE A 399 -28.00 -4.88 -6.56
CA ILE A 399 -28.16 -5.43 -5.20
C ILE A 399 -26.83 -5.98 -4.67
N TYR A 400 -25.98 -6.53 -5.55
CA TYR A 400 -24.64 -7.00 -5.21
C TYR A 400 -23.82 -5.94 -4.46
N TYR A 401 -23.68 -4.73 -5.03
CA TYR A 401 -22.91 -3.65 -4.38
C TYR A 401 -23.51 -3.23 -3.04
N ARG A 402 -24.85 -3.21 -2.96
CA ARG A 402 -25.55 -2.83 -1.73
C ARG A 402 -25.29 -3.82 -0.59
N ILE A 403 -25.34 -5.13 -0.88
CA ILE A 403 -25.02 -6.19 0.09
C ILE A 403 -23.53 -6.15 0.47
N CYS A 404 -22.64 -5.93 -0.50
CA CYS A 404 -21.21 -5.81 -0.23
C CYS A 404 -20.88 -4.65 0.72
N TRP A 405 -21.34 -3.43 0.39
CA TRP A 405 -21.07 -2.24 1.20
C TRP A 405 -21.78 -2.26 2.55
N GLY A 406 -23.02 -2.74 2.60
CA GLY A 406 -23.82 -2.72 3.83
C GLY A 406 -23.48 -3.84 4.81
N VAL A 407 -23.16 -5.04 4.33
CA VAL A 407 -23.11 -6.24 5.19
C VAL A 407 -21.82 -7.02 5.02
N VAL A 408 -21.52 -7.51 3.81
CA VAL A 408 -20.45 -8.50 3.61
C VAL A 408 -19.09 -7.92 3.98
N THR A 409 -18.72 -6.76 3.42
CA THR A 409 -17.40 -6.18 3.68
C THR A 409 -17.24 -5.76 5.16
N PRO A 410 -18.17 -5.00 5.79
CA PRO A 410 -18.01 -4.63 7.20
C PRO A 410 -17.92 -5.84 8.14
N VAL A 411 -18.77 -6.85 7.96
CA VAL A 411 -18.79 -8.05 8.81
C VAL A 411 -17.50 -8.86 8.62
N PHE A 412 -17.08 -9.06 7.38
CA PHE A 412 -15.87 -9.81 7.08
C PHE A 412 -14.63 -9.10 7.65
N MET A 413 -14.55 -7.78 7.50
CA MET A 413 -13.48 -6.98 8.06
C MET A 413 -13.43 -7.02 9.59
N ALA A 414 -14.58 -6.92 10.25
CA ALA A 414 -14.68 -7.02 11.70
C ALA A 414 -14.29 -8.41 12.21
N ALA A 415 -14.75 -9.48 11.55
CA ALA A 415 -14.41 -10.85 11.91
C ALA A 415 -12.90 -11.10 11.84
N VAL A 416 -12.26 -10.56 10.81
CA VAL A 416 -10.81 -10.66 10.62
C VAL A 416 -10.05 -9.89 11.70
N LEU A 417 -10.46 -8.66 12.02
CA LEU A 417 -9.87 -7.91 13.13
C LEU A 417 -10.00 -8.64 14.47
N ILE A 418 -11.20 -9.17 14.77
CA ILE A 418 -11.44 -9.95 16.00
C ILE A 418 -10.53 -11.18 16.04
N TYR A 419 -10.42 -11.91 14.93
CA TYR A 419 -9.56 -13.09 14.83
C TYR A 419 -8.08 -12.75 15.05
N THR A 420 -7.60 -11.65 14.45
CA THR A 420 -6.22 -11.17 14.61
C THR A 420 -5.93 -10.74 16.04
N LEU A 421 -6.89 -10.09 16.72
CA LEU A 421 -6.75 -9.72 18.13
C LEU A 421 -6.80 -10.95 19.06
N TRP A 422 -7.63 -11.94 18.73
CA TRP A 422 -7.76 -13.17 19.53
C TRP A 422 -6.49 -14.02 19.47
N ASN A 423 -5.91 -14.19 18.28
CA ASN A 423 -4.68 -14.98 18.07
C ASN A 423 -3.44 -14.09 17.99
N TYR A 424 -3.49 -12.93 18.64
CA TYR A 424 -2.41 -11.96 18.58
C TYR A 424 -1.15 -12.53 19.24
N THR A 425 -0.10 -12.65 18.45
CA THR A 425 1.25 -12.94 18.95
C THR A 425 2.10 -11.68 18.88
N PRO A 426 3.01 -11.46 19.85
CA PRO A 426 3.92 -10.32 19.79
C PRO A 426 4.68 -10.32 18.46
N LEU A 427 4.77 -9.13 17.84
CA LEU A 427 5.49 -8.94 16.59
C LEU A 427 6.94 -9.43 16.73
N GLN A 428 7.41 -10.17 15.74
CA GLN A 428 8.79 -10.67 15.67
C GLN A 428 9.39 -10.34 14.30
N TYR A 429 10.72 -10.26 14.26
CA TYR A 429 11.49 -10.15 13.03
C TYR A 429 12.70 -11.06 13.12
N ASN A 430 12.87 -12.01 12.19
CA ASN A 430 13.97 -12.98 12.18
C ASN A 430 14.20 -13.70 13.54
N GLY A 431 13.12 -14.05 14.23
CA GLY A 431 13.16 -14.73 15.54
C GLY A 431 13.46 -13.82 16.73
N TYR A 432 13.73 -12.53 16.51
CA TYR A 432 13.89 -11.54 17.56
C TYR A 432 12.54 -10.98 18.02
N THR A 433 12.35 -10.93 19.34
CA THR A 433 11.22 -10.29 20.00
C THR A 433 11.57 -8.87 20.45
N TYR A 434 10.75 -7.88 20.07
CA TYR A 434 11.00 -6.50 20.48
C TYR A 434 10.92 -6.32 22.00
N GLN A 435 11.84 -5.51 22.54
CA GLN A 435 11.83 -5.10 23.94
C GLN A 435 10.51 -4.41 24.33
N THR A 436 10.09 -4.57 25.59
CA THR A 436 8.82 -4.05 26.10
C THR A 436 8.66 -2.53 25.89
N GLY A 437 9.72 -1.74 26.08
CA GLY A 437 9.66 -0.29 25.87
C GLY A 437 9.33 0.11 24.42
N LEU A 438 9.98 -0.53 23.45
CA LEU A 438 9.68 -0.34 22.02
C LEU A 438 8.27 -0.83 21.69
N TYR A 439 7.87 -1.94 22.29
CA TYR A 439 6.54 -2.50 22.08
C TYR A 439 5.42 -1.58 22.57
N VAL A 440 5.57 -0.98 23.76
CA VAL A 440 4.65 0.05 24.28
C VAL A 440 4.60 1.26 23.35
N LEU A 441 5.77 1.72 22.87
CA LEU A 441 5.84 2.81 21.91
C LEU A 441 5.08 2.49 20.60
N GLY A 442 5.14 1.24 20.14
CA GLY A 442 4.39 0.79 18.95
C GLY A 442 2.89 0.94 19.15
N TRP A 443 2.37 0.47 20.28
CA TRP A 443 0.97 0.66 20.64
C TRP A 443 0.58 2.12 20.85
N CYS A 444 1.48 2.98 21.34
CA CYS A 444 1.24 4.42 21.39
C CYS A 444 1.11 5.03 19.99
N ILE A 445 1.92 4.61 19.02
CA ILE A 445 1.81 5.06 17.61
C ILE A 445 0.47 4.62 17.03
N SER A 446 0.10 3.35 17.18
CA SER A 446 -1.21 2.83 16.74
C SER A 446 -2.36 3.58 17.42
N GLY A 447 -2.25 3.79 18.73
CA GLY A 447 -3.22 4.53 19.52
C GLY A 447 -3.36 5.99 19.09
N PHE A 448 -2.28 6.65 18.68
CA PHE A 448 -2.33 8.01 18.13
C PHE A 448 -3.03 8.04 16.76
N GLY A 449 -2.71 7.09 15.87
CA GLY A 449 -3.32 6.99 14.54
C GLY A 449 -4.82 6.71 14.59
N ILE A 450 -5.23 5.70 15.38
CA ILE A 450 -6.65 5.34 15.60
C ILE A 450 -7.35 6.42 16.43
N GLY A 451 -6.66 6.98 17.42
CA GLY A 451 -7.18 8.01 18.32
C GLY A 451 -7.57 9.30 17.62
N GLN A 452 -7.10 9.56 16.39
CA GLN A 452 -7.62 10.65 15.56
C GLN A 452 -9.14 10.58 15.41
N LEU A 453 -9.72 9.39 15.26
CA LEU A 453 -11.18 9.19 15.24
C LEU A 453 -11.85 9.81 16.47
N LEU A 454 -11.33 9.51 17.66
CA LEU A 454 -11.89 9.96 18.93
C LEU A 454 -11.63 11.46 19.16
N ILE A 455 -10.42 11.94 18.89
CA ILE A 455 -10.03 13.34 19.10
C ILE A 455 -10.90 14.28 18.27
N TRP A 456 -11.03 13.99 16.97
CA TRP A 456 -11.86 14.80 16.07
C TRP A 456 -13.35 14.59 16.32
N GLY A 457 -13.78 13.38 16.71
CA GLY A 457 -15.15 13.11 17.11
C GLY A 457 -15.58 13.90 18.36
N VAL A 458 -14.73 14.00 19.38
CA VAL A 458 -15.00 14.80 20.58
C VAL A 458 -14.97 16.30 20.26
N GLY A 459 -13.98 16.75 19.48
CA GLY A 459 -13.95 18.14 18.99
C GLY A 459 -15.19 18.51 18.17
N ALA A 460 -15.71 17.57 17.38
CA ALA A 460 -16.93 17.72 16.61
C ALA A 460 -18.18 17.95 17.48
N VAL A 461 -18.28 17.23 18.59
CA VAL A 461 -19.38 17.37 19.56
C VAL A 461 -19.24 18.66 20.37
N TRP A 462 -18.02 19.07 20.72
CA TRP A 462 -17.78 20.31 21.46
C TRP A 462 -18.10 21.58 20.65
N ASN A 463 -17.75 21.59 19.36
CA ASN A 463 -18.00 22.74 18.48
C ASN A 463 -19.48 22.88 18.07
N CYS A 464 -20.33 21.88 18.33
CA CYS A 464 -21.77 22.00 18.16
C CYS A 464 -22.38 22.80 19.32
N SER A 465 -22.74 24.06 19.08
CA SER A 465 -23.25 24.99 20.09
C SER A 465 -24.65 24.64 20.63
N ASP A 466 -25.44 23.87 19.87
CA ASP A 466 -26.90 23.83 20.08
C ASP A 466 -27.39 22.49 20.63
N GLY A 467 -27.88 22.49 21.88
CA GLY A 467 -28.62 21.38 22.50
C GLY A 467 -27.87 20.61 23.58
N THR A 468 -28.52 19.57 24.12
CA THR A 468 -27.94 18.63 25.09
C THR A 468 -26.82 17.79 24.48
N ILE A 469 -25.96 17.17 25.29
CA ILE A 469 -24.85 16.31 24.80
C ILE A 469 -25.36 15.24 23.83
N CYS A 470 -26.50 14.61 24.13
CA CYS A 470 -27.09 13.59 23.29
C CYS A 470 -27.59 14.14 21.94
N GLU A 471 -28.12 15.37 21.91
CA GLU A 471 -28.52 16.05 20.69
C GLU A 471 -27.32 16.50 19.86
N ARG A 472 -26.23 16.94 20.50
CA ARG A 472 -24.98 17.29 19.84
C ARG A 472 -24.39 16.08 19.14
N ILE A 473 -24.26 14.94 19.84
CA ILE A 473 -23.82 13.67 19.23
C ILE A 473 -24.71 13.31 18.03
N LYS A 474 -26.03 13.36 18.18
CA LYS A 474 -26.96 13.04 17.10
C LYS A 474 -26.87 14.00 15.91
N LYS A 475 -26.57 15.29 16.13
CA LYS A 475 -26.33 16.27 15.07
C LYS A 475 -25.00 16.03 14.38
N SER A 476 -23.95 15.66 15.12
CA SER A 476 -22.63 15.40 14.57
C SER A 476 -22.59 14.15 13.66
N PHE A 477 -23.54 13.22 13.82
CA PHE A 477 -23.75 12.08 12.92
C PHE A 477 -24.54 12.41 11.64
N LYS A 478 -25.08 13.63 11.50
CA LYS A 478 -25.81 14.04 10.29
C LYS A 478 -24.87 14.70 9.28
N PRO A 479 -25.15 14.54 7.98
CA PRO A 479 -24.48 15.30 6.93
C PRO A 479 -24.66 16.80 7.15
N GLN A 480 -23.65 17.59 6.83
CA GLN A 480 -23.73 19.04 6.97
C GLN A 480 -24.69 19.66 5.95
N LYS A 481 -25.14 20.89 6.22
CA LYS A 481 -26.08 21.62 5.33
C LYS A 481 -25.48 21.94 3.95
N ASN A 482 -24.16 22.04 3.87
CA ASN A 482 -23.38 22.24 2.65
C ASN A 482 -23.04 20.93 1.92
N TRP A 483 -23.45 19.76 2.43
CA TRP A 483 -23.19 18.50 1.75
C TRP A 483 -23.85 18.45 0.37
N GLY A 484 -23.02 18.26 -0.65
CA GLY A 484 -23.44 18.10 -2.03
C GLY A 484 -22.32 18.47 -3.02
N PRO A 485 -22.65 18.54 -4.32
CA PRO A 485 -21.70 18.93 -5.36
C PRO A 485 -21.07 20.31 -5.11
N LEU A 486 -19.78 20.46 -5.43
CA LEU A 486 -19.04 21.72 -5.30
C LEU A 486 -19.55 22.83 -6.23
N ASP A 487 -19.98 22.46 -7.43
CA ASP A 487 -20.50 23.40 -8.41
C ASP A 487 -21.90 23.88 -7.98
N PRO A 488 -22.12 25.20 -7.80
CA PRO A 488 -23.40 25.73 -7.29
C PRO A 488 -24.62 25.35 -8.14
N ALA A 489 -24.46 25.24 -9.46
CA ALA A 489 -25.55 24.84 -10.34
C ALA A 489 -25.92 23.37 -10.12
N THR A 490 -24.90 22.50 -10.12
CA THR A 490 -25.06 21.06 -9.84
C THR A 490 -25.59 20.81 -8.41
N LEU A 491 -25.18 21.63 -7.44
CA LEU A 491 -25.67 21.57 -6.06
C LEU A 491 -27.18 21.83 -5.98
N LYS A 492 -27.66 22.84 -6.72
CA LYS A 492 -29.09 23.16 -6.78
C LYS A 492 -29.89 22.01 -7.39
N GLU A 493 -29.40 21.41 -8.48
CA GLU A 493 -30.01 20.22 -9.09
C GLU A 493 -30.06 19.04 -8.11
N TYR A 494 -28.98 18.81 -7.37
CA TYR A 494 -28.90 17.75 -6.37
C TYR A 494 -29.90 17.95 -5.22
N GLN A 495 -30.04 19.19 -4.73
CA GLN A 495 -31.00 19.52 -3.68
C GLN A 495 -32.44 19.31 -4.13
N LEU A 496 -32.77 19.65 -5.38
CA LEU A 496 -34.08 19.37 -5.98
C LEU A 496 -34.33 17.86 -6.05
N PHE A 497 -33.37 17.11 -6.61
CA PHE A 497 -33.43 15.65 -6.70
C PHE A 497 -33.65 14.98 -5.32
N LYS A 498 -32.89 15.38 -4.29
CA LYS A 498 -33.06 14.84 -2.92
C LYS A 498 -34.40 15.23 -2.29
N THR A 499 -34.94 16.39 -2.63
CA THR A 499 -36.25 16.84 -2.12
C THR A 499 -37.39 16.02 -2.73
N GLU A 500 -37.32 15.72 -4.03
CA GLU A 500 -38.26 14.84 -4.72
C GLU A 500 -38.23 13.42 -4.13
N GLU A 501 -37.03 12.84 -3.95
CA GLU A 501 -36.87 11.52 -3.34
C GLU A 501 -37.45 11.46 -1.92
N ARG A 502 -37.15 12.45 -1.06
CA ARG A 502 -37.73 12.52 0.30
C ARG A 502 -39.26 12.64 0.27
N THR A 503 -39.80 13.37 -0.71
CA THR A 503 -41.25 13.53 -0.86
C THR A 503 -41.90 12.19 -1.22
N ASN A 504 -41.29 11.43 -2.13
CA ASN A 504 -41.73 10.09 -2.48
C ASN A 504 -41.67 9.10 -1.31
N GLU A 505 -40.67 9.24 -0.42
CA GLU A 505 -40.51 8.40 0.77
C GLU A 505 -41.52 8.70 1.88
N MET A 506 -41.99 9.94 2.03
CA MET A 506 -42.98 10.30 3.06
C MET A 506 -44.30 9.53 2.92
N PHE A 507 -44.60 8.99 1.74
CA PHE A 507 -45.77 8.15 1.50
C PHE A 507 -45.58 6.68 1.93
N LYS A 508 -44.38 6.24 2.35
CA LYS A 508 -44.09 4.87 2.80
C LYS A 508 -43.98 4.79 4.34
N LYS A 509 -44.95 4.15 5.03
CA LYS A 509 -44.91 3.91 6.49
C LYS A 509 -43.75 2.94 6.86
N THR A 510 -42.95 3.26 7.89
CA THR A 510 -41.77 2.45 8.26
C THR A 510 -41.74 2.04 9.75
N ARG A 511 -41.66 0.72 10.02
CA ARG A 511 -41.20 0.11 11.30
C ARG A 511 -39.66 0.02 11.32
N LEU A 512 -39.04 -0.19 12.49
CA LEU A 512 -37.57 -0.23 12.66
C LEU A 512 -36.87 -1.28 11.78
N CYS A 513 -37.38 -2.52 11.71
CA CYS A 513 -36.82 -3.56 10.81
C CYS A 513 -36.94 -3.17 9.32
N HIS A 514 -37.94 -2.35 8.99
CA HIS A 514 -38.11 -1.83 7.64
C HIS A 514 -37.03 -0.80 7.30
N LYS A 515 -36.43 -0.08 8.27
CA LYS A 515 -35.32 0.84 8.02
C LYS A 515 -34.02 0.15 7.62
N ILE A 516 -33.71 -1.01 8.22
CA ILE A 516 -32.52 -1.80 7.84
C ILE A 516 -32.71 -2.36 6.44
N TYR A 517 -33.89 -2.92 6.16
CA TYR A 517 -34.25 -3.41 4.84
C TYR A 517 -34.24 -2.29 3.79
N ASP A 518 -34.84 -1.14 4.09
CA ASP A 518 -34.89 0.04 3.20
C ASP A 518 -33.50 0.64 2.96
N ASN A 519 -32.60 0.63 3.94
CA ASN A 519 -31.23 1.10 3.73
C ASN A 519 -30.45 0.22 2.73
N ILE A 520 -30.64 -1.11 2.78
CA ILE A 520 -29.90 -2.05 1.92
C ILE A 520 -30.61 -2.28 0.58
N PHE A 521 -31.94 -2.36 0.55
CA PHE A 521 -32.72 -2.77 -0.62
C PHE A 521 -33.50 -1.62 -1.27
N GLY A 522 -33.66 -0.48 -0.60
CA GLY A 522 -34.20 0.77 -1.16
C GLY A 522 -35.70 0.93 -1.05
#